data_AF-A0A7G5FID1-F1
#
_entry.id   AF-A0A7G5FID1-F1
#
_cell.length_a   1.000
_cell.length_b   1.000
_cell.length_c   1.000
_cell.angle_alpha   90.00
_cell.angle_beta   90.00
_cell.angle_gamma   90.00
#
_symmetry.space_group_name_H-M   'P 1'
#
loop_
_entity.id
_entity.type
_entity.pdbx_description
1 polymer ?
#
loop_
_entity_poly.entity_id
_entity_poly.type
_entity_poly.pdbx_seq_one_letter_code
_entity_poly.pdbx_strand_id
1 'polypeptide(L)'
;MPMQAQQYAPVQKSMLAAALLAFFLGGLGVHNFYLGYSSRGVTQLVLTLIGVFTSWLLIGFLFIFVVGIWAFIEFILILVGNSPYDRDSQGIPLKR
;
A
#
# COMPACT_ATOMS: atom_id res chain seq x y z
N MET A 1 28.02 -30.64 -18.79
CA MET A 1 27.36 -29.34 -19.02
C MET A 1 26.86 -28.84 -17.68
N PRO A 2 27.49 -27.85 -17.03
CA PRO A 2 26.95 -27.31 -15.78
C PRO A 2 25.66 -26.56 -16.11
N MET A 3 24.54 -27.02 -15.57
CA MET A 3 23.29 -26.29 -15.64
C MET A 3 23.47 -25.01 -14.83
N GLN A 4 23.62 -23.87 -15.52
CA GLN A 4 23.59 -22.57 -14.86
C GLN A 4 22.17 -22.43 -14.30
N ALA A 5 22.03 -22.64 -12.98
CA ALA A 5 20.80 -22.29 -12.29
C ALA A 5 20.59 -20.79 -12.53
N GLN A 6 19.67 -20.47 -13.44
CA GLN A 6 19.28 -19.10 -13.74
C GLN A 6 18.88 -18.47 -12.40
N GLN A 7 19.75 -17.62 -11.86
CA GLN A 7 19.48 -16.89 -10.62
C GLN A 7 18.24 -16.05 -10.87
N TYR A 8 17.08 -16.54 -10.43
CA TYR A 8 15.83 -15.82 -10.52
C TYR A 8 15.91 -14.67 -9.52
N ALA A 9 16.48 -13.55 -9.96
CA ALA A 9 16.49 -12.32 -9.18
C ALA A 9 15.02 -11.90 -9.01
N PRO A 10 14.52 -11.81 -7.77
CA PRO A 10 13.13 -11.49 -7.56
C PRO A 10 12.85 -10.06 -8.06
N VAL A 11 11.76 -9.89 -8.81
CA VAL A 11 11.41 -8.62 -9.45
C VAL A 11 11.13 -7.57 -8.38
N GLN A 12 11.96 -6.52 -8.35
CA GLN A 12 11.76 -5.39 -7.44
C GLN A 12 10.61 -4.50 -7.92
N LYS A 13 9.75 -4.10 -6.98
CA LYS A 13 8.67 -3.14 -7.20
C LYS A 13 9.20 -1.70 -7.05
N SER A 14 8.58 -0.75 -7.75
CA SER A 14 9.00 0.66 -7.74
C SER A 14 8.46 1.39 -6.50
N MET A 15 9.35 2.02 -5.74
CA MET A 15 9.00 2.87 -4.61
C MET A 15 8.18 4.07 -5.06
N LEU A 16 8.60 4.71 -6.17
CA LEU A 16 7.90 5.86 -6.73
C LEU A 16 6.49 5.48 -7.17
N ALA A 17 6.32 4.32 -7.81
CA ALA A 17 4.98 3.84 -8.18
C ALA A 17 4.12 3.65 -6.92
N ALA A 18 4.64 2.97 -5.89
CA ALA A 18 3.92 2.76 -4.63
C ALA A 18 3.54 4.09 -3.94
N ALA A 19 4.42 5.08 -3.93
CA ALA A 19 4.16 6.40 -3.38
C ALA A 19 3.08 7.16 -4.18
N LEU A 20 3.14 7.14 -5.51
CA LEU A 20 2.10 7.76 -6.35
C LEU A 20 0.74 7.08 -6.15
N LEU A 21 0.72 5.75 -6.08
CA LEU A 21 -0.47 4.96 -5.75
C LEU A 21 -1.04 5.34 -4.38
N ALA A 22 -0.18 5.54 -3.38
CA ALA A 22 -0.59 5.94 -2.04
C ALA A 22 -1.12 7.39 -2.01
N PHE A 23 -0.57 8.30 -2.81
CA PHE A 23 -1.04 9.69 -2.86
C PHE A 23 -2.40 9.82 -3.56
N PHE A 24 -2.58 9.20 -4.73
CA PHE A 24 -3.81 9.34 -5.52
C PHE A 24 -4.92 8.36 -5.11
N LEU A 25 -4.55 7.12 -4.75
CA LEU A 25 -5.47 6.02 -4.46
C LEU A 25 -5.28 5.45 -3.04
N GLY A 26 -4.61 6.18 -2.14
CA GLY A 26 -4.33 5.71 -0.79
C GLY A 26 -5.59 5.46 0.04
N GLY A 27 -6.63 6.28 -0.14
CA GLY A 27 -7.92 6.06 0.49
C GLY A 27 -8.58 4.73 0.11
N LEU A 28 -8.24 4.15 -1.05
CA LEU A 28 -8.72 2.83 -1.48
C LEU A 28 -7.74 1.70 -1.11
N GLY A 29 -6.52 2.02 -0.67
CA GLY A 29 -5.49 1.06 -0.30
C GLY A 29 -4.77 0.37 -1.45
N VAL A 30 -4.78 0.95 -2.66
CA VAL A 30 -4.22 0.32 -3.88
C VAL A 30 -2.70 0.12 -3.81
N HIS A 31 -1.98 1.02 -3.12
CA HIS A 31 -0.55 0.86 -2.87
C HIS A 31 -0.23 -0.38 -2.04
N ASN A 32 -1.07 -0.74 -1.07
CA ASN A 32 -0.90 -1.96 -0.28
C ASN A 32 -1.08 -3.22 -1.15
N PHE A 33 -2.04 -3.22 -2.09
CA PHE A 33 -2.17 -4.31 -3.07
C PHE A 33 -0.97 -4.40 -4.01
N TYR A 34 -0.44 -3.26 -4.48
CA TYR A 34 0.77 -3.23 -5.31
C TYR A 34 1.97 -3.86 -4.59
N LEU A 35 2.15 -3.53 -3.31
CA LEU A 35 3.21 -4.11 -2.47
C LEU A 35 2.93 -5.57 -2.06
N GLY A 36 1.74 -6.10 -2.33
CA GLY A 36 1.33 -7.46 -1.98
C GLY A 36 0.82 -7.61 -0.54
N TYR A 37 0.62 -6.51 0.18
CA TYR A 37 -0.02 -6.48 1.50
C TYR A 37 -1.55 -6.53 1.36
N SER A 38 -2.07 -7.62 0.79
CA SER A 38 -3.50 -7.78 0.49
C SER A 38 -4.40 -7.58 1.71
N SER A 39 -4.01 -8.08 2.89
CA SER A 39 -4.81 -7.90 4.11
C SER A 39 -4.97 -6.42 4.51
N ARG A 40 -3.91 -5.62 4.35
CA ARG A 40 -3.95 -4.17 4.64
C ARG A 40 -4.79 -3.43 3.60
N GLY A 41 -4.59 -3.75 2.33
CA GLY A 41 -5.36 -3.18 1.22
C GLY A 41 -6.85 -3.48 1.34
N VAL A 42 -7.23 -4.73 1.65
CA VAL A 42 -8.63 -5.12 1.87
C VAL A 42 -9.22 -4.39 3.07
N THR A 43 -8.47 -4.26 4.17
CA THR A 43 -8.94 -3.53 5.36
C THR A 43 -9.22 -2.06 5.03
N GLN A 44 -8.31 -1.38 4.34
CA GLN A 44 -8.51 0.00 3.90
C GLN A 44 -9.72 0.12 2.96
N LEU A 45 -9.83 -0.77 1.98
CA LEU A 45 -10.94 -0.77 1.04
C LEU A 45 -12.29 -0.95 1.75
N VAL A 46 -12.40 -1.92 2.66
CA VAL A 46 -13.63 -2.19 3.41
C VAL A 46 -13.98 -1.03 4.33
N LEU A 47 -13.01 -0.46 5.05
CA LEU A 47 -13.24 0.72 5.90
C LEU A 47 -13.70 1.93 5.10
N THR A 48 -13.11 2.16 3.92
CA THR A 48 -13.52 3.24 3.03
C THR A 48 -14.91 3.01 2.47
N LEU A 49 -15.24 1.78 2.07
CA LEU A 49 -16.60 1.45 1.62
C LEU A 49 -17.62 1.64 2.73
N ILE A 50 -17.36 1.12 3.94
CA ILE A 50 -18.23 1.33 5.11
C ILE A 50 -18.36 2.83 5.41
N GLY A 51 -17.26 3.58 5.38
CA GLY A 51 -17.27 5.02 5.57
C GLY A 51 -18.12 5.76 4.54
N VAL A 52 -18.05 5.36 3.27
CA VAL A 52 -18.89 5.93 2.20
C VAL A 52 -20.36 5.55 2.41
N PHE A 53 -20.68 4.29 2.70
CA PHE A 53 -22.07 3.85 2.93
C PHE A 53 -22.70 4.49 4.17
N THR A 54 -21.91 4.71 5.23
CA THR A 54 -22.38 5.32 6.49
C THR A 54 -22.24 6.85 6.49
N SER A 55 -21.70 7.46 5.42
CA SER A 55 -21.50 8.92 5.32
C SER A 55 -22.80 9.71 5.36
N TRP A 56 -23.92 9.11 4.89
CA TRP A 56 -25.26 9.70 5.00
C TRP A 56 -25.67 9.98 6.45
N LEU A 57 -25.17 9.18 7.41
CA LEU A 57 -25.41 9.37 8.85
C LEU A 57 -24.38 10.29 9.52
N LEU A 58 -23.54 10.97 8.74
CA LEU A 58 -22.38 11.79 9.15
C LEU A 58 -21.25 11.03 9.88
N ILE A 59 -21.54 9.84 10.44
CA ILE A 59 -20.56 8.97 11.12
C ILE A 59 -19.51 8.45 10.14
N GLY A 60 -19.88 8.22 8.87
CA GLY A 60 -18.96 7.72 7.84
C GLY A 60 -17.76 8.62 7.56
N PHE A 61 -17.88 9.92 7.78
CA PHE A 61 -16.76 10.86 7.63
C PHE A 61 -15.61 10.56 8.60
N LEU A 62 -15.91 10.05 9.80
CA LEU A 62 -14.87 9.64 10.76
C LEU A 62 -14.03 8.48 10.20
N PHE A 63 -14.68 7.48 9.60
CA PHE A 63 -13.99 6.34 9.00
C PHE A 63 -13.12 6.76 7.81
N ILE A 64 -13.67 7.57 6.90
CA ILE A 64 -12.91 8.09 5.74
C ILE A 64 -11.73 8.94 6.20
N PHE A 65 -11.90 9.77 7.23
CA PHE A 65 -10.84 10.60 7.79
C PHE A 65 -9.71 9.75 8.40
N VAL A 66 -10.06 8.73 9.20
CA VAL A 66 -9.09 7.79 9.78
C VAL A 66 -8.31 7.06 8.69
N VAL A 67 -8.99 6.55 7.64
CA VAL A 67 -8.30 5.90 6.52
C VAL A 67 -7.44 6.89 5.75
N GLY A 68 -7.89 8.14 5.58
CA GLY A 68 -7.09 9.20 4.94
C GLY A 68 -5.79 9.49 5.67
N ILE A 69 -5.84 9.61 7.00
CA ILE A 69 -4.62 9.76 7.83
C ILE A 69 -3.72 8.54 7.69
N TRP A 70 -4.27 7.33 7.77
CA TRP A 70 -3.49 6.10 7.60
C TRP A 70 -2.79 6.06 6.24
N ALA A 71 -3.51 6.31 5.15
CA ALA A 71 -2.98 6.35 3.80
C ALA A 71 -1.88 7.42 3.63
N PHE A 72 -2.07 8.61 4.23
CA PHE A 72 -1.08 9.68 4.19
C PHE A 72 0.20 9.32 4.95
N ILE A 73 0.07 8.68 6.13
CA ILE A 73 1.23 8.18 6.88
C ILE A 73 1.98 7.14 6.04
N GLU A 74 1.28 6.18 5.44
CA GLU A 74 1.91 5.16 4.59
C GLU A 74 2.60 5.78 3.37
N PHE A 75 1.98 6.78 2.73
CA PHE A 75 2.59 7.53 1.65
C PHE A 75 3.95 8.12 2.07
N ILE A 76 4.02 8.83 3.20
CA ILE A 76 5.27 9.41 3.70
C ILE A 76 6.29 8.32 4.05
N LEU A 77 5.87 7.23 4.70
CA LEU A 77 6.77 6.15 5.11
C LEU A 77 7.37 5.41 3.90
N ILE A 78 6.60 5.20 2.83
CA ILE A 78 7.09 4.65 1.57
C ILE A 78 8.09 5.61 0.93
N LEU A 79 7.80 6.91 0.91
CA LEU A 79 8.64 7.93 0.29
C LEU A 79 9.99 8.10 1.00
N VAL A 80 9.98 8.01 2.34
CA VAL A 80 11.19 8.00 3.17
C VAL A 80 11.93 6.66 3.07
N GLY A 81 11.25 5.59 2.67
CA GLY A 81 11.79 4.23 2.70
C GLY A 81 12.06 3.77 4.13
N ASN A 82 11.16 4.07 5.06
CA ASN A 82 11.27 3.67 6.45
C ASN A 82 10.82 2.21 6.63
N SER A 83 11.60 1.39 7.34
CA SER A 83 11.23 0.00 7.63
C SER A 83 9.94 -0.05 8.48
N PRO A 84 8.95 -0.91 8.15
CA PRO A 84 8.95 -1.98 7.15
C PRO A 84 8.37 -1.60 5.76
N TYR A 85 8.19 -0.32 5.45
CA TYR A 85 7.58 0.18 4.20
C TYR A 85 8.58 0.30 3.04
N ASP A 86 9.86 0.02 3.29
CA ASP A 86 10.92 -0.09 2.29
C ASP A 86 10.88 -1.42 1.52
N ARG A 87 9.99 -2.35 1.91
CA ARG A 87 9.90 -3.71 1.38
C ARG A 87 8.48 -4.09 1.03
N ASP A 88 8.37 -4.98 0.07
CA ASP A 88 7.12 -5.62 -0.29
C ASP A 88 6.77 -6.80 0.64
N SER A 89 5.60 -7.42 0.42
CA SER A 89 5.14 -8.59 1.21
C SER A 89 6.06 -9.81 1.17
N GLN A 90 6.95 -9.91 0.18
CA GLN A 90 7.93 -10.99 0.04
C GLN A 90 9.27 -10.63 0.69
N GLY A 91 9.36 -9.46 1.35
CA GLY A 91 10.58 -8.93 1.94
C GLY A 91 11.56 -8.34 0.92
N ILE A 92 11.15 -8.19 -0.35
CA ILE A 92 12.00 -7.64 -1.40
C ILE A 92 12.03 -6.12 -1.25
N PRO A 93 13.22 -5.47 -1.20
CA PRO A 93 13.30 -4.02 -1.10
C PRO A 93 12.78 -3.33 -2.36
N LEU A 94 12.16 -2.17 -2.16
CA LEU A 94 11.65 -1.36 -3.27
C LEU A 94 12.79 -0.67 -4.02
N LYS A 95 12.65 -0.60 -5.34
CA LYS A 95 13.54 0.15 -6.22
C LYS A 95 13.27 1.64 -6.01
N ARG A 96 14.30 2.38 -5.62
CA ARG A 96 14.26 3.83 -5.41
C ARG A 96 14.35 4.60 -6.71
#